data_AF-A0AAY4B3D7-F1
#
_entry.id   AF-A0AAY4B3D7-F1
#
_cell.length_a   1.000
_cell.length_b   1.000
_cell.length_c   1.000
_cell.angle_alpha   90.00
_cell.angle_beta   90.00
_cell.angle_gamma   90.00
#
_symmetry.space_group_name_H-M   'P 1'
#
loop_
_entity.id
_entity.type
_entity.pdbx_description
1 polymer ?
#
loop_
_entity_poly.entity_id
_entity_poly.type
_entity_poly.pdbx_seq_one_letter_code
_entity_poly.pdbx_strand_id
1 'polypeptide(L)'
;FFNRHVMTSLLLLCACLHVISADIYFGDPAGEDSSLSVSIPVDQTLQPLLGGKVVVPCYFRKNPAHDPVSPAGLPALYRIKWSFIRQDKVSVVLVAFGGVALVEPEYLDRVTLVNYPTILTDATMELTELRSSDSGTYRCEVMHETEDSSDSVDVRVQGGSPSWRPQSSVPSWAPSWPPRGSCIWRGRPAWTCVPRAGWPTGVCVTRST
;
A
#
# COMPACT_ATOMS: atom_id res chain seq x y z
N PHE A 1 -48.69 17.12 49.03
CA PHE A 1 -48.81 15.74 48.51
C PHE A 1 -48.73 15.63 46.97
N PHE A 2 -48.93 16.70 46.19
CA PHE A 2 -48.90 16.63 44.71
C PHE A 2 -47.48 16.62 44.07
N ASN A 3 -46.46 17.13 44.77
CA ASN A 3 -45.11 17.29 44.19
C ASN A 3 -44.19 16.06 44.33
N ARG A 4 -44.55 15.09 45.21
CA ARG A 4 -43.71 13.91 45.47
C ARG A 4 -43.94 12.78 44.46
N HIS A 5 -45.16 12.67 43.93
CA HIS A 5 -45.52 11.66 42.92
C HIS A 5 -44.98 12.00 41.52
N VAL A 6 -44.92 13.29 41.15
CA VAL A 6 -44.39 13.74 39.86
C VAL A 6 -42.88 13.49 39.76
N MET A 7 -42.15 13.76 40.85
CA MET A 7 -40.69 13.58 40.89
C MET A 7 -40.28 12.10 40.89
N THR A 8 -41.04 11.22 41.55
CA THR A 8 -40.83 9.76 41.47
C THR A 8 -41.18 9.18 40.09
N SER A 9 -42.22 9.70 39.42
CA SER A 9 -42.54 9.32 38.03
C SER A 9 -41.44 9.73 37.06
N LEU A 10 -40.87 10.92 37.21
CA LEU A 10 -39.77 11.40 36.35
C LEU A 10 -38.49 10.57 36.53
N LEU A 11 -38.16 10.20 37.77
CA LEU A 11 -36.99 9.37 38.09
C LEU A 11 -37.13 7.94 37.54
N LEU A 12 -38.33 7.36 37.58
CA LEU A 12 -38.61 6.05 36.97
C LEU A 12 -38.51 6.10 35.44
N LEU A 13 -39.00 7.15 34.78
CA LEU A 13 -38.85 7.35 33.33
C LEU A 13 -37.37 7.49 32.91
N CYS A 14 -36.57 8.19 33.71
CA CYS A 14 -35.13 8.33 33.46
C CYS A 14 -34.38 7.00 33.63
N ALA A 15 -34.76 6.19 34.61
CA ALA A 15 -34.19 4.85 34.81
C ALA A 15 -34.59 3.89 33.67
N CYS A 16 -35.81 3.96 33.13
CA CYS A 16 -36.21 3.17 31.97
C CYS A 16 -35.42 3.53 30.70
N LEU A 17 -35.09 4.82 30.49
CA LEU A 17 -34.25 5.26 29.37
C LEU A 17 -32.81 4.74 29.45
N HIS A 18 -32.27 4.55 30.65
CA HIS A 18 -30.92 3.98 30.82
C HIS A 18 -30.88 2.46 30.62
N VAL A 19 -31.98 1.76 30.91
CA VAL A 19 -32.07 0.31 30.67
C VAL A 19 -32.26 0.00 29.18
N ILE A 20 -32.97 0.85 28.42
CA ILE A 20 -33.12 0.67 26.96
C ILE A 20 -31.82 1.00 26.21
N SER A 21 -30.92 1.80 26.80
CA SER A 21 -29.64 2.16 26.17
C SER A 21 -28.60 1.04 26.18
N ALA A 22 -28.80 -0.05 26.95
CA ALA A 22 -27.83 -1.13 27.08
C ALA A 22 -28.14 -2.36 26.22
N ASP A 23 -29.31 -2.44 25.57
CA ASP A 23 -29.68 -3.55 24.66
C ASP A 23 -29.54 -3.19 23.17
N ILE A 24 -28.91 -2.04 22.87
CA ILE A 24 -28.40 -1.74 21.52
C ILE A 24 -26.91 -2.06 21.42
N TYR A 25 -26.44 -3.10 22.14
CA TYR A 25 -25.37 -3.94 21.62
C TYR A 25 -25.95 -4.63 20.39
N PHE A 26 -25.97 -3.88 19.28
CA PHE A 26 -26.03 -4.39 17.93
C PHE A 26 -25.16 -5.64 17.91
N GLY A 27 -25.82 -6.79 17.86
CA GLY A 27 -25.15 -8.03 17.52
C GLY A 27 -24.37 -7.75 16.26
N ASP A 28 -23.07 -8.01 16.33
CA ASP A 28 -22.16 -8.16 15.21
C ASP A 28 -22.94 -8.78 14.03
N PRO A 29 -23.28 -8.03 12.96
CA PRO A 29 -23.67 -8.65 11.72
C PRO A 29 -22.39 -9.22 11.12
N ALA A 30 -21.99 -10.39 11.62
CA ALA A 30 -21.01 -11.23 10.96
C ALA A 30 -21.53 -11.50 9.54
N GLY A 31 -20.95 -10.79 8.57
CA GLY A 31 -21.18 -10.96 7.15
C GLY A 31 -22.19 -10.02 6.51
N GLU A 32 -22.08 -8.69 6.69
CA GLU A 32 -22.36 -7.84 5.54
C GLU A 32 -21.29 -8.14 4.49
N ASP A 33 -21.67 -8.89 3.46
CA ASP A 33 -20.88 -9.12 2.25
C ASP A 33 -20.69 -7.77 1.56
N SER A 34 -19.67 -7.02 2.01
CA SER A 34 -19.38 -5.67 1.55
C SER A 34 -19.19 -5.71 0.03
N SER A 35 -20.06 -5.02 -0.72
CA SER A 35 -20.03 -5.10 -2.19
C SER A 35 -18.67 -4.66 -2.76
N LEU A 36 -17.90 -3.84 -2.04
CA LEU A 36 -16.53 -3.47 -2.37
C LEU A 36 -15.53 -4.06 -1.37
N SER A 37 -14.46 -4.66 -1.88
CA SER A 37 -13.32 -5.13 -1.09
C SER A 37 -12.00 -4.57 -1.63
N VAL A 38 -11.15 -4.04 -0.75
CA VAL A 38 -9.80 -3.57 -1.05
C VAL A 38 -8.77 -4.51 -0.42
N SER A 39 -7.66 -4.74 -1.12
CA SER A 39 -6.59 -5.63 -0.67
C SER A 39 -5.22 -5.11 -1.08
N ILE A 40 -4.29 -5.11 -0.13
CA ILE A 40 -2.86 -4.93 -0.32
C ILE A 40 -2.23 -6.29 -0.01
N PRO A 41 -1.87 -7.09 -1.04
CA PRO A 41 -1.39 -8.46 -0.84
C PRO A 41 0.08 -8.48 -0.37
N VAL A 42 0.33 -7.90 0.79
CA VAL A 42 1.65 -7.79 1.42
C VAL A 42 1.51 -8.17 2.89
N ASP A 43 2.06 -9.33 3.25
CA ASP A 43 1.94 -9.86 4.62
C ASP A 43 2.92 -9.20 5.62
N GLN A 44 3.88 -8.39 5.14
CA GLN A 44 4.97 -7.83 5.95
C GLN A 44 5.25 -6.36 5.61
N THR A 45 5.91 -5.66 6.54
CA THR A 45 6.39 -4.29 6.32
C THR A 45 7.32 -4.22 5.10
N LEU A 46 7.05 -3.31 4.17
CA LEU A 46 7.92 -3.04 3.03
C LEU A 46 9.18 -2.29 3.50
N GLN A 47 10.36 -2.77 3.10
CA GLN A 47 11.65 -2.21 3.56
C GLN A 47 12.50 -1.68 2.39
N PRO A 48 12.03 -0.63 1.69
CA PRO A 48 12.79 -0.05 0.59
C PRO A 48 14.02 0.73 1.08
N LEU A 49 14.98 0.97 0.19
CA LEU A 49 16.19 1.74 0.49
C LEU A 49 15.96 3.24 0.32
N LEU A 50 16.68 4.04 1.13
CA LEU A 50 16.73 5.49 0.97
C LEU A 50 17.16 5.88 -0.46
N GLY A 51 16.48 6.87 -1.05
CA GLY A 51 16.68 7.35 -2.43
C GLY A 51 16.16 6.40 -3.51
N GLY A 52 15.65 5.22 -3.13
CA GLY A 52 15.05 4.26 -4.04
C GLY A 52 13.59 4.57 -4.32
N LYS A 53 12.82 3.50 -4.61
CA LYS A 53 11.37 3.55 -4.80
C LYS A 53 10.67 2.41 -4.08
N VAL A 54 9.39 2.60 -3.81
CA VAL A 54 8.49 1.57 -3.30
C VAL A 54 7.26 1.52 -4.19
N VAL A 55 6.83 0.30 -4.50
CA VAL A 55 5.57 0.04 -5.21
C VAL A 55 4.66 -0.66 -4.21
N VAL A 56 3.54 -0.03 -3.91
CA VAL A 56 2.56 -0.54 -2.95
C VAL A 56 1.36 -1.07 -3.75
N PRO A 57 1.21 -2.40 -3.89
CA PRO A 57 0.10 -2.97 -4.62
C PRO A 57 -1.22 -2.69 -3.89
N CYS A 58 -2.25 -2.25 -4.60
CA CYS A 58 -3.59 -2.13 -4.06
C CYS A 58 -4.60 -2.55 -5.12
N TYR A 59 -5.35 -3.61 -4.84
CA TYR A 59 -6.35 -4.15 -5.73
C TYR A 59 -7.70 -4.12 -5.05
N PHE A 60 -8.74 -3.84 -5.83
CA PHE A 60 -10.09 -3.87 -5.30
C PHE A 60 -11.02 -4.64 -6.22
N ARG A 61 -12.05 -5.24 -5.63
CA ARG A 61 -13.03 -6.07 -6.32
C ARG A 61 -14.41 -5.71 -5.87
N LYS A 62 -15.35 -5.75 -6.82
CA LYS A 62 -16.77 -5.60 -6.54
C LYS A 62 -17.45 -6.97 -6.55
N ASN A 63 -18.25 -7.28 -5.54
CA ASN A 63 -19.05 -8.48 -5.50
C ASN A 63 -20.21 -8.35 -6.50
N PRO A 64 -20.26 -9.17 -7.56
CA PRO A 64 -21.31 -9.07 -8.57
C PRO A 64 -22.71 -9.45 -8.05
N ALA A 65 -22.81 -10.09 -6.88
CA ALA A 65 -24.10 -10.47 -6.31
C ALA A 65 -24.94 -9.26 -5.84
N HIS A 66 -24.31 -8.11 -5.59
CA HIS A 66 -24.95 -6.92 -5.04
C HIS A 66 -25.28 -5.85 -6.09
N ASP A 67 -24.91 -6.06 -7.36
CA ASP A 67 -25.21 -5.11 -8.44
C ASP A 67 -25.88 -5.74 -9.66
N PRO A 68 -27.19 -5.48 -9.84
CA PRO A 68 -27.77 -5.56 -11.17
C PRO A 68 -27.14 -4.43 -12.00
N VAL A 69 -26.39 -4.80 -13.04
CA VAL A 69 -25.92 -3.97 -14.17
C VAL A 69 -26.30 -2.49 -14.06
N SER A 70 -25.31 -1.62 -13.84
CA SER A 70 -25.52 -0.16 -13.86
C SER A 70 -26.41 0.22 -15.07
N PRO A 71 -27.60 0.82 -14.86
CA PRO A 71 -28.60 1.03 -15.92
C PRO A 71 -28.10 1.85 -17.11
N ALA A 72 -26.95 2.52 -16.97
CA ALA A 72 -26.38 3.41 -17.96
C ALA A 72 -25.30 2.76 -18.85
N GLY A 73 -24.87 1.52 -18.59
CA GLY A 73 -23.75 0.91 -19.33
C GLY A 73 -22.42 1.68 -19.20
N LEU A 74 -22.35 2.63 -18.26
CA LEU A 74 -21.16 3.42 -17.95
C LEU A 74 -20.28 2.63 -16.97
N PRO A 75 -18.95 2.68 -17.11
CA PRO A 75 -18.04 2.08 -16.13
C PRO A 75 -18.30 2.68 -14.75
N ALA A 76 -18.34 1.84 -13.71
CA ALA A 76 -18.36 2.28 -12.32
C ALA A 76 -17.18 3.22 -12.06
N LEU A 77 -17.46 4.42 -11.57
CA LEU A 77 -16.44 5.43 -11.28
C LEU A 77 -16.02 5.32 -9.82
N TYR A 78 -14.90 4.63 -9.60
CA TYR A 78 -14.29 4.51 -8.28
C TYR A 78 -13.46 5.75 -7.95
N ARG A 79 -13.59 6.23 -6.71
CA ARG A 79 -12.69 7.25 -6.15
C ARG A 79 -11.62 6.55 -5.32
N ILE A 80 -10.38 6.63 -5.78
CA ILE A 80 -9.21 6.07 -5.10
C ILE A 80 -8.57 7.18 -4.25
N LYS A 81 -8.26 6.91 -2.99
CA LYS A 81 -7.56 7.82 -2.09
C LYS A 81 -6.42 7.07 -1.41
N TRP A 82 -5.20 7.56 -1.62
CA TRP A 82 -4.07 7.15 -0.80
C TRP A 82 -3.88 8.15 0.32
N SER A 83 -3.70 7.62 1.53
CA SER A 83 -3.38 8.40 2.71
C SER A 83 -2.12 7.87 3.39
N PHE A 84 -1.40 8.78 4.03
CA PHE A 84 -0.22 8.50 4.83
C PHE A 84 -0.54 8.80 6.29
N ILE A 85 -0.21 7.87 7.17
CA ILE A 85 -0.53 7.90 8.60
C ILE A 85 0.79 7.94 9.36
N ARG A 86 0.99 9.01 10.13
CA ARG A 86 2.14 9.19 10.99
C ARG A 86 1.69 9.70 12.35
N GLN A 87 2.01 8.98 13.42
CA GLN A 87 1.72 9.39 14.80
C GLN A 87 0.24 9.80 14.96
N ASP A 88 -0.68 8.95 14.50
CA ASP A 88 -2.14 9.17 14.50
C ASP A 88 -2.66 10.35 13.66
N LYS A 89 -1.78 11.05 12.94
CA LYS A 89 -2.17 12.05 11.95
C LYS A 89 -2.28 11.41 10.57
N VAL A 90 -3.44 11.56 9.95
CA VAL A 90 -3.70 11.14 8.57
C VAL A 90 -3.54 12.34 7.64
N SER A 91 -2.73 12.19 6.60
CA SER A 91 -2.58 13.16 5.50
C SER A 91 -2.89 12.48 4.17
N VAL A 92 -3.48 13.21 3.24
CA VAL A 92 -3.69 12.71 1.87
C VAL A 92 -2.34 12.67 1.14
N VAL A 93 -2.15 11.65 0.30
CA VAL A 93 -1.03 11.55 -0.62
C VAL A 93 -1.50 11.90 -2.03
N LEU A 94 -2.58 11.25 -2.47
CA LEU A 94 -3.26 11.55 -3.73
C LEU A 94 -4.73 11.12 -3.68
N VAL A 95 -5.52 11.69 -4.59
CA VAL A 95 -6.89 11.26 -4.90
C VAL A 95 -7.01 11.08 -6.41
N ALA A 96 -7.55 9.95 -6.86
CA ALA A 96 -7.82 9.70 -8.26
C ALA A 96 -9.30 9.41 -8.52
N PHE A 97 -9.85 10.07 -9.54
CA PHE A 97 -11.24 9.95 -9.97
C PHE A 97 -11.40 10.41 -11.43
N GLY A 98 -12.25 9.75 -12.20
CA GLY A 98 -12.58 10.18 -13.56
C GLY A 98 -11.39 10.23 -14.53
N GLY A 99 -10.37 9.39 -14.34
CA GLY A 99 -9.17 9.36 -15.17
C GLY A 99 -8.09 10.36 -14.79
N VAL A 100 -8.32 11.14 -13.72
CA VAL A 100 -7.38 12.17 -13.24
C VAL A 100 -6.89 11.80 -11.85
N ALA A 101 -5.58 11.96 -11.60
CA ALA A 101 -4.97 11.84 -10.27
C ALA A 101 -4.49 13.21 -9.78
N LEU A 102 -5.01 13.64 -8.63
CA LEU A 102 -4.62 14.85 -7.92
C LEU A 102 -3.65 14.46 -6.81
N VAL A 103 -2.42 14.96 -6.89
CA VAL A 103 -1.34 14.63 -5.94
C VAL A 103 -1.12 15.82 -5.00
N GLU A 104 -0.95 15.54 -3.71
CA GLU A 104 -0.64 16.58 -2.72
C GLU A 104 0.76 17.18 -2.97
N PRO A 105 0.98 18.50 -2.72
CA PRO A 105 2.22 19.18 -3.09
C PRO A 105 3.51 18.54 -2.55
N GLU A 106 3.48 17.93 -1.37
CA GLU A 106 4.63 17.24 -0.77
C GLU A 106 5.09 15.99 -1.57
N TYR A 107 4.18 15.44 -2.37
CA TYR A 107 4.36 14.19 -3.12
C TYR A 107 4.44 14.42 -4.64
N LEU A 108 4.34 15.67 -5.09
CA LEU A 108 4.44 16.04 -6.49
C LEU A 108 5.73 15.47 -7.11
N ASP A 109 5.63 14.96 -8.33
CA ASP A 109 6.69 14.31 -9.10
C ASP A 109 7.28 13.01 -8.51
N ARG A 110 6.92 12.65 -7.27
CA ARG A 110 7.40 11.43 -6.60
C ARG A 110 6.38 10.30 -6.60
N VAL A 111 5.09 10.64 -6.62
CA VAL A 111 4.02 9.65 -6.52
C VAL A 111 3.22 9.53 -7.80
N THR A 112 2.97 8.28 -8.21
CA THR A 112 2.12 7.96 -9.35
C THR A 112 1.23 6.75 -9.06
N LEU A 113 0.11 6.63 -9.77
CA LEU A 113 -0.66 5.38 -9.84
C LEU A 113 -0.18 4.61 -11.07
N VAL A 114 0.28 3.37 -10.88
CA VAL A 114 1.03 2.63 -11.91
C VAL A 114 0.18 2.29 -13.13
N ASN A 115 -1.01 1.72 -12.92
CA ASN A 115 -1.89 1.23 -13.99
C ASN A 115 -3.17 2.05 -14.16
N TYR A 116 -3.31 3.17 -13.44
CA TYR A 116 -4.48 4.04 -13.55
C TYR A 116 -4.32 5.02 -14.74
N PRO A 117 -5.36 5.27 -15.56
CA PRO A 117 -6.72 4.71 -15.50
C PRO A 117 -6.93 3.46 -16.38
N THR A 118 -5.86 2.87 -16.91
CA THR A 118 -5.90 1.72 -17.85
C THR A 118 -6.55 0.48 -17.24
N ILE A 119 -6.22 0.15 -15.99
CA ILE A 119 -6.79 -0.98 -15.24
C ILE A 119 -7.60 -0.42 -14.07
N LEU A 120 -8.92 -0.43 -14.19
CA LEU A 120 -9.81 0.24 -13.23
C LEU A 120 -9.70 -0.33 -11.81
N THR A 121 -9.46 -1.63 -11.65
CA THR A 121 -9.37 -2.33 -10.35
C THR A 121 -7.97 -2.28 -9.72
N ASP A 122 -7.02 -1.59 -10.36
CA ASP A 122 -5.64 -1.50 -9.90
C ASP A 122 -5.34 -0.07 -9.42
N ALA A 123 -5.25 0.07 -8.10
CA ALA A 123 -4.96 1.30 -7.39
C ALA A 123 -3.50 1.34 -6.89
N THR A 124 -2.60 0.53 -7.47
CA THR A 124 -1.20 0.44 -7.07
C THR A 124 -0.50 1.79 -7.16
N MET A 125 0.12 2.21 -6.05
CA MET A 125 0.87 3.44 -5.95
C MET A 125 2.38 3.17 -6.02
N GLU A 126 3.11 3.94 -6.81
CA GLU A 126 4.57 4.01 -6.77
C GLU A 126 5.01 5.34 -6.16
N LEU A 127 5.92 5.28 -5.17
CA LEU A 127 6.60 6.43 -4.58
C LEU A 127 8.10 6.31 -4.82
N THR A 128 8.68 7.30 -5.49
CA THR A 128 10.11 7.40 -5.81
C THR A 128 10.84 8.39 -4.90
N GLU A 129 12.17 8.46 -5.03
CA GLU A 129 13.03 9.38 -4.27
C GLU A 129 12.79 9.29 -2.76
N LEU A 130 12.74 8.07 -2.25
CA LEU A 130 12.34 7.79 -0.88
C LEU A 130 13.24 8.49 0.14
N ARG A 131 12.59 9.17 1.09
CA ARG A 131 13.20 9.87 2.21
C ARG A 131 12.98 9.08 3.49
N SER A 132 13.81 9.30 4.51
CA SER A 132 13.57 8.70 5.83
C SER A 132 12.19 9.09 6.40
N SER A 133 11.70 10.29 6.06
CA SER A 133 10.37 10.80 6.41
C SER A 133 9.23 10.03 5.77
N ASP A 134 9.46 9.32 4.67
CA ASP A 134 8.43 8.54 3.98
C ASP A 134 8.15 7.20 4.69
N SER A 135 8.79 6.95 5.85
CA SER A 135 8.47 5.81 6.70
C SER A 135 7.17 6.05 7.49
N GLY A 136 6.23 5.12 7.40
CA GLY A 136 4.94 5.18 8.07
C GLY A 136 3.95 4.18 7.46
N THR A 137 2.67 4.34 7.80
CA THR A 137 1.61 3.47 7.30
C THR A 137 0.92 4.16 6.12
N TYR A 138 0.81 3.45 5.01
CA TYR A 138 0.08 3.91 3.83
C TYR A 138 -1.24 3.15 3.75
N ARG A 139 -2.33 3.88 3.53
CA ARG A 139 -3.68 3.31 3.41
C ARG A 139 -4.27 3.64 2.06
N CYS A 140 -4.69 2.59 1.35
CA CYS A 140 -5.46 2.65 0.12
C CYS A 140 -6.93 2.58 0.48
N GLU A 141 -7.71 3.58 0.09
CA GLU A 141 -9.14 3.62 0.29
C GLU A 141 -9.82 3.79 -1.06
N VAL A 142 -10.84 2.97 -1.34
CA VAL A 142 -11.62 3.03 -2.57
C VAL A 142 -13.07 3.24 -2.18
N MET A 143 -13.69 4.24 -2.81
CA MET A 143 -15.09 4.59 -2.59
C MET A 143 -15.89 4.42 -3.87
N HIS A 144 -17.09 3.85 -3.76
CA HIS A 144 -18.07 3.74 -4.83
C HIS A 144 -19.48 4.04 -4.30
N GLU A 145 -20.11 5.10 -4.82
CA GLU A 145 -21.46 5.56 -4.41
C GLU A 145 -21.59 5.88 -2.91
N THR A 146 -21.81 4.85 -2.08
CA THR A 146 -21.92 4.93 -0.60
C THR A 146 -21.09 3.86 0.11
N GLU A 147 -20.38 3.02 -0.64
CA GLU A 147 -19.53 1.96 -0.09
C GLU A 147 -18.07 2.42 -0.08
N ASP A 148 -17.41 2.21 1.04
CA ASP A 148 -15.99 2.42 1.21
C ASP A 148 -15.32 1.13 1.71
N SER A 149 -14.14 0.84 1.16
CA SER A 149 -13.29 -0.23 1.64
C SER A 149 -11.85 0.27 1.63
N SER A 150 -11.04 -0.21 2.56
CA SER A 150 -9.65 0.21 2.66
C SER A 150 -8.77 -0.88 3.21
N ASP A 151 -7.49 -0.80 2.86
CA ASP A 151 -6.45 -1.64 3.41
C ASP A 151 -5.16 -0.82 3.62
N SER A 152 -4.29 -1.27 4.51
CA SER A 152 -3.11 -0.52 4.97
C SER A 152 -1.85 -1.38 5.02
N VAL A 153 -0.71 -0.75 4.76
CA VAL A 153 0.60 -1.39 4.86
C VAL A 153 1.65 -0.46 5.43
N ASP A 154 2.56 -1.02 6.21
CA ASP A 154 3.69 -0.29 6.76
C ASP A 154 4.86 -0.28 5.78
N VAL A 155 5.45 0.91 5.62
CA VAL A 155 6.69 1.14 4.86
C VAL A 155 7.77 1.65 5.80
N ARG A 156 8.94 1.03 5.77
CA ARG A 156 10.11 1.41 6.58
C ARG A 156 11.35 1.60 5.72
N VAL A 157 11.69 2.86 5.45
CA VAL A 157 12.83 3.24 4.61
C VAL A 157 14.14 2.96 5.34
N GLN A 158 14.98 2.13 4.75
CA GLN A 158 16.27 1.72 5.32
C GLN A 158 17.37 2.71 4.97
N GLY A 159 18.09 3.18 5.99
CA GLY A 159 19.17 4.18 5.87
C GLY A 159 20.58 3.60 5.63
N GLY A 160 20.69 2.36 5.16
CA GLY A 160 21.97 1.69 4.95
C GLY A 160 22.34 1.52 3.48
N SER A 161 23.61 1.66 3.15
CA SER A 161 24.14 1.06 1.91
C SER A 161 23.87 -0.44 1.95
N PRO A 162 23.46 -1.10 0.85
CA PRO A 162 23.38 -2.55 0.80
C PRO A 162 24.68 -3.15 1.32
N SER A 163 24.65 -3.78 2.49
CA SER A 163 25.79 -4.50 3.02
C SER A 163 25.94 -5.74 2.14
N TRP A 164 26.78 -5.66 1.11
CA TRP A 164 27.32 -6.84 0.48
C TRP A 164 28.14 -7.56 1.54
N ARG A 165 27.56 -8.58 2.18
CA ARG A 165 28.36 -9.58 2.87
C ARG A 165 28.88 -10.53 1.79
N PRO A 166 30.20 -10.60 1.55
CA PRO A 166 30.76 -11.70 0.80
C PRO A 166 30.33 -12.98 1.54
N GLN A 167 29.66 -13.89 0.86
CA GLN A 167 29.36 -15.19 1.41
C GLN A 167 30.71 -15.90 1.60
N SER A 168 31.21 -15.91 2.84
CA SER A 168 32.53 -16.45 3.18
C SER A 168 32.57 -17.98 3.06
N SER A 169 31.42 -18.62 2.92
CA SER A 169 31.30 -20.06 2.70
C SER A 169 31.02 -20.37 1.24
N VAL A 170 32.09 -20.64 0.50
CA VAL A 170 32.00 -21.47 -0.69
C VAL A 170 31.50 -22.86 -0.23
N PRO A 171 30.39 -23.41 -0.75
CA PRO A 171 29.94 -24.74 -0.40
C PRO A 171 31.04 -25.78 -0.72
N SER A 172 31.19 -26.80 0.10
CA SER A 172 32.23 -27.83 -0.06
C SER A 172 32.16 -28.62 -1.38
N TRP A 173 31.03 -28.53 -2.09
CA TRP A 173 30.82 -29.15 -3.40
C TRP A 173 31.13 -28.22 -4.58
N ALA A 174 31.55 -26.98 -4.33
CA ALA A 174 31.89 -26.05 -5.41
C ALA A 174 33.13 -26.55 -6.16
N PRO A 175 33.09 -26.63 -7.50
CA PRO A 175 34.18 -27.14 -8.29
C PRO A 175 35.45 -26.30 -8.08
N SER A 176 36.55 -26.99 -7.81
CA SER A 176 37.86 -26.39 -7.63
C SER A 176 38.38 -25.91 -8.99
N TRP A 177 38.57 -24.59 -9.09
CA TRP A 177 39.43 -23.89 -10.05
C TRP A 177 38.88 -23.53 -11.45
N PRO A 178 39.39 -22.46 -12.12
CA PRO A 178 40.32 -21.38 -11.63
C PRO A 178 40.17 -19.95 -12.21
N PRO A 179 41.06 -18.95 -11.90
CA PRO A 179 42.18 -18.93 -10.94
C PRO A 179 42.21 -17.72 -9.97
N ARG A 180 43.21 -17.75 -9.09
CA ARG A 180 43.72 -16.63 -8.27
C ARG A 180 43.73 -15.29 -9.02
N GLY A 181 42.95 -14.35 -8.53
CA GLY A 181 42.96 -12.95 -8.94
C GLY A 181 42.04 -12.17 -8.01
N SER A 182 42.61 -11.58 -6.96
CA SER A 182 41.87 -10.75 -6.02
C SER A 182 41.35 -9.51 -6.77
N CYS A 183 40.03 -9.36 -6.93
CA CYS A 183 39.45 -8.10 -7.38
C CYS A 183 39.46 -7.11 -6.21
N ILE A 184 40.55 -6.35 -6.07
CA ILE A 184 40.59 -5.19 -5.20
C ILE A 184 39.84 -4.06 -5.90
N TRP A 185 38.75 -3.59 -5.30
CA TRP A 185 38.00 -2.43 -5.77
C TRP A 185 38.86 -1.17 -5.70
N ARG A 186 39.12 -0.53 -6.84
CA ARG A 186 39.50 0.88 -6.92
C ARG A 186 38.57 1.60 -7.88
N GLY A 187 37.57 2.30 -7.33
CA GLY A 187 36.90 3.42 -7.99
C GLY A 187 35.92 3.10 -9.12
N ARG A 188 34.83 3.88 -9.14
CA ARG A 188 33.82 4.04 -10.21
C ARG A 188 34.47 4.44 -11.57
N PRO A 189 33.77 4.35 -12.73
CA PRO A 189 32.30 4.35 -12.89
C PRO A 189 31.65 3.37 -13.91
N ALA A 190 30.33 3.21 -13.71
CA ALA A 190 29.23 2.85 -14.64
C ALA A 190 29.30 1.52 -15.43
N TRP A 191 28.43 0.57 -15.08
CA TRP A 191 28.14 -0.63 -15.89
C TRP A 191 26.74 -0.52 -16.50
N THR A 192 26.63 -0.69 -17.81
CA THR A 192 25.42 -1.13 -18.49
C THR A 192 25.67 -2.54 -19.03
N CYS A 193 24.85 -3.50 -18.60
CA CYS A 193 24.90 -4.87 -19.12
C CYS A 193 23.98 -4.96 -20.35
N VAL A 194 24.55 -5.24 -21.52
CA VAL A 194 23.76 -5.66 -22.69
C VAL A 194 24.10 -7.11 -22.99
N PRO A 195 23.15 -8.06 -22.88
CA PRO A 195 23.39 -9.43 -23.29
C PRO A 195 23.48 -9.52 -24.81
N ARG A 196 24.57 -10.08 -25.34
CA ARG A 196 24.66 -10.47 -26.75
C ARG A 196 24.05 -11.85 -26.90
N ALA A 197 23.02 -11.97 -27.74
CA ALA A 197 22.36 -13.24 -28.01
C ALA A 197 23.34 -14.27 -28.59
N GLY A 198 23.39 -15.47 -28.01
CA GLY A 198 23.92 -16.68 -28.67
C GLY A 198 25.12 -17.42 -28.07
N TRP A 199 25.57 -17.15 -26.82
CA TRP A 199 26.66 -17.94 -26.18
C TRP A 199 26.33 -18.35 -24.74
N PRO A 200 26.74 -19.55 -24.24
CA PRO A 200 26.26 -20.09 -22.96
C PRO A 200 26.92 -19.49 -21.71
N THR A 201 28.01 -18.74 -21.83
CA THR A 201 28.69 -18.13 -20.68
C THR A 201 29.42 -16.84 -21.10
N GLY A 202 29.22 -15.77 -20.32
CA GLY A 202 29.69 -14.43 -20.62
C GLY A 202 31.22 -14.30 -20.54
N VAL A 203 31.81 -13.84 -21.64
CA VAL A 203 33.21 -13.38 -21.68
C VAL A 203 33.19 -11.85 -21.77
N CYS A 204 33.73 -11.17 -20.76
CA CYS A 204 33.98 -9.73 -20.80
C CYS A 204 35.27 -9.47 -21.59
N VAL A 205 35.16 -8.84 -22.76
CA VAL A 205 36.32 -8.34 -23.52
C VAL A 205 36.36 -6.83 -23.38
N THR A 206 37.48 -6.29 -22.88
CA THR A 206 37.73 -4.85 -22.86
C THR A 206 38.02 -4.38 -24.28
N ARG A 207 37.32 -3.34 -24.74
CA ARG A 207 37.71 -2.58 -25.92
C ARG A 207 38.28 -1.25 -25.43
N SER A 208 39.59 -1.09 -25.57
CA SER A 208 40.27 0.19 -25.36
C SER A 208 40.03 1.10 -26.57
N THR A 209 39.53 2.29 -26.31
CA THR A 209 39.86 3.50 -27.08
C THR A 209 40.45 4.50 -26.12
#